data_AF-A0A4U7DRZ3-F1
#
_entry.id   AF-A0A4U7DRZ3-F1
#
_cell.length_a   1.000
_cell.length_b   1.000
_cell.length_c   1.000
_cell.angle_alpha   90.00
_cell.angle_beta   90.00
_cell.angle_gamma   90.00
#
_symmetry.space_group_name_H-M   'P 1'
#
loop_
_entity.id
_entity.type
_entity.pdbx_description
1 polymer ?
#
loop_
_entity_poly.entity_id
_entity_poly.type
_entity_poly.pdbx_seq_one_letter_code
_entity_poly.pdbx_strand_id
1 'polypeptide(L)'
;MSEISPDELVTRTNDHLNQYISLADNKASILLTAQIAFLGLFANAVSDLSIESQIVRWGAILSVGFTVAGVFLSGWVVYPRTPKPETGLIFWENIIEYDSKEEFRDEFKQLEDGRAQTELIEENYDLATVASSKYCFLRWSLRFTAGTVVFAVIAGVVFLFF
;
A
#
# COMPACT_ATOMS: atom_id res chain seq x y z
N MET A 1 14.83 31.24 -11.19
CA MET A 1 14.01 30.29 -10.43
C MET A 1 12.62 30.89 -10.46
N SER A 2 11.75 30.45 -11.38
CA SER A 2 10.41 31.03 -11.51
C SER A 2 9.66 30.83 -10.21
N GLU A 3 9.07 31.88 -9.66
CA GLU A 3 8.16 31.77 -8.52
C GLU A 3 6.98 30.89 -8.97
N ILE A 4 6.88 29.70 -8.35
CA ILE A 4 5.76 28.78 -8.57
C ILE A 4 4.53 29.42 -7.93
N SER A 5 3.42 29.51 -8.67
CA SER A 5 2.19 30.07 -8.11
C SER A 5 1.61 29.14 -7.02
N PRO A 6 0.86 29.67 -6.04
CA PRO A 6 0.19 28.83 -5.03
C PRO A 6 -0.65 27.71 -5.65
N ASP A 7 -1.38 27.99 -6.73
CA ASP A 7 -2.24 27.02 -7.42
C ASP A 7 -1.44 25.90 -8.10
N GLU A 8 -0.32 26.26 -8.73
CA GLU A 8 0.58 25.29 -9.34
C GLU A 8 1.22 24.38 -8.27
N LEU A 9 1.54 24.93 -7.09
CA LEU A 9 2.09 24.14 -5.98
C LEU A 9 1.07 23.15 -5.41
N VAL A 10 -0.18 23.57 -5.23
CA VAL A 10 -1.27 22.70 -4.72
C VAL A 10 -1.53 21.56 -5.70
N THR A 11 -1.63 21.85 -7.00
CA THR A 11 -1.85 20.84 -8.04
C THR A 11 -0.68 19.85 -8.12
N ARG A 12 0.56 20.34 -8.13
CA ARG A 12 1.75 19.47 -8.11
C ARG A 12 1.83 18.59 -6.88
N THR A 13 1.36 19.11 -5.72
CA THR A 13 1.32 18.33 -4.49
C THR A 13 0.34 17.16 -4.61
N ASN A 14 -0.84 17.39 -5.22
CA ASN A 14 -1.83 16.35 -5.47
C ASN A 14 -1.26 15.24 -6.36
N ASP A 15 -0.66 15.61 -7.50
CA ASP A 15 -0.01 14.66 -8.41
C ASP A 15 1.08 13.84 -7.71
N HIS A 16 1.90 14.52 -6.90
CA HIS A 16 3.01 13.89 -6.19
C HIS A 16 2.54 12.91 -5.11
N LEU A 17 1.46 13.24 -4.38
CA LEU A 17 0.87 12.36 -3.39
C LEU A 17 0.24 11.12 -4.04
N ASN A 18 -0.50 11.31 -5.13
CA ASN A 18 -1.04 10.20 -5.93
C ASN A 18 0.08 9.29 -6.44
N GLN A 19 1.18 9.86 -6.92
CA GLN A 19 2.36 9.10 -7.33
C GLN A 19 2.96 8.29 -6.18
N TYR A 20 3.10 8.88 -4.98
CA TYR A 20 3.59 8.15 -3.81
C TYR A 20 2.68 7.00 -3.36
N ILE A 21 1.36 7.20 -3.41
CA ILE A 21 0.40 6.13 -3.15
C ILE A 21 0.58 4.99 -4.15
N SER A 22 0.65 5.30 -5.46
CA SER A 22 0.88 4.31 -6.51
C SER A 22 2.21 3.56 -6.33
N LEU A 23 3.28 4.27 -5.97
CA LEU A 23 4.58 3.65 -5.69
C LEU A 23 4.54 2.73 -4.46
N ALA A 24 3.80 3.09 -3.41
CA ALA A 24 3.61 2.23 -2.24
C ALA A 24 2.84 0.96 -2.62
N ASP A 25 1.78 1.08 -3.43
CA ASP A 25 0.95 -0.03 -3.87
C ASP A 25 1.70 -0.98 -4.81
N ASN A 26 2.52 -0.43 -5.70
CA ASN A 26 3.40 -1.22 -6.56
C ASN A 26 4.42 -2.03 -5.73
N LYS A 27 5.09 -1.40 -4.75
CA LYS A 27 6.04 -2.10 -3.87
C LYS A 27 5.35 -3.18 -3.04
N ALA A 28 4.18 -2.88 -2.49
CA ALA A 28 3.42 -3.86 -1.72
C ALA A 28 2.92 -5.03 -2.56
N SER A 29 2.48 -4.79 -3.81
CA SER A 29 2.05 -5.84 -4.73
C SER A 29 3.18 -6.78 -5.12
N ILE A 30 4.39 -6.24 -5.34
CA ILE A 30 5.60 -7.04 -5.58
C ILE A 30 5.91 -7.91 -4.36
N LEU A 31 5.91 -7.32 -3.16
CA LEU A 31 6.15 -8.05 -1.91
C LEU A 31 5.10 -9.15 -1.68
N LEU A 32 3.82 -8.84 -1.87
CA LEU A 32 2.72 -9.78 -1.72
C LEU A 32 2.91 -10.98 -2.65
N THR A 33 3.21 -10.73 -3.92
CA THR A 33 3.46 -11.78 -4.92
C THR A 33 4.65 -12.66 -4.51
N ALA A 34 5.76 -12.05 -4.10
CA ALA A 34 6.94 -12.77 -3.66
C ALA A 34 6.67 -13.62 -2.40
N GLN A 35 5.90 -13.10 -1.43
CA GLN A 35 5.55 -13.81 -0.21
C GLN A 35 4.62 -14.99 -0.48
N ILE A 36 3.61 -14.83 -1.35
CA ILE A 36 2.73 -15.93 -1.75
C ILE A 36 3.51 -17.02 -2.50
N ALA A 37 4.39 -16.61 -3.43
CA ALA A 37 5.26 -17.55 -4.13
C ALA A 37 6.18 -18.31 -3.15
N PHE A 38 6.75 -17.61 -2.17
CA PHE A 38 7.55 -18.23 -1.12
C PHE A 38 6.74 -19.26 -0.33
N LEU A 39 5.51 -18.95 0.10
CA LEU A 39 4.66 -19.92 0.82
C LEU A 39 4.40 -21.17 -0.03
N GLY A 40 4.10 -21.01 -1.31
CA GLY A 40 3.89 -22.14 -2.23
C GLY A 40 5.14 -23.00 -2.39
N LEU A 41 6.30 -22.40 -2.64
CA LEU A 41 7.57 -23.13 -2.76
C LEU A 41 7.98 -23.79 -1.44
N PHE A 42 7.84 -23.07 -0.33
CA PHE A 42 8.20 -23.56 1.01
C PHE A 42 7.34 -24.74 1.45
N ALA A 43 6.03 -24.69 1.18
CA ALA A 43 5.12 -25.80 1.48
C ALA A 43 5.50 -27.09 0.73
N ASN A 44 5.84 -26.99 -0.56
CA ASN A 44 6.31 -28.13 -1.34
C ASN A 44 7.68 -28.63 -0.86
N ALA A 45 8.60 -27.73 -0.50
CA ALA A 45 9.90 -28.14 0.02
C ALA A 45 9.78 -28.87 1.35
N VAL A 46 8.88 -28.44 2.25
CA VAL A 46 8.70 -29.08 3.56
C VAL A 46 7.94 -30.40 3.49
N SER A 47 7.03 -30.60 2.53
CA SER A 47 6.27 -31.86 2.42
C SER A 47 7.16 -33.07 2.15
N ASP A 48 8.27 -32.85 1.46
CA ASP A 48 9.18 -33.91 1.02
C ASP A 48 10.30 -34.20 2.03
N LEU A 49 10.41 -33.40 3.10
CA LEU A 49 11.51 -33.45 4.06
C LEU A 49 11.08 -34.04 5.41
N SER A 50 11.82 -35.03 5.89
CA SER A 50 11.72 -35.52 7.27
C SER A 50 12.42 -34.56 8.22
N ILE A 51 11.66 -33.64 8.85
CA ILE A 51 12.21 -32.68 9.80
C ILE A 51 12.45 -33.36 11.16
N GLU A 52 13.68 -33.82 11.39
CA GLU A 52 14.08 -34.42 12.67
C GLU A 52 14.59 -33.38 13.69
N SER A 53 15.21 -32.30 13.22
CA SER A 53 15.76 -31.25 14.08
C SER A 53 14.68 -30.28 14.57
N GLN A 54 14.58 -30.11 15.90
CA GLN A 54 13.67 -29.14 16.51
C GLN A 54 13.95 -27.70 16.05
N ILE A 55 15.22 -27.36 15.79
CA ILE A 55 15.61 -26.02 15.34
C ILE A 55 15.06 -25.75 13.94
N VAL A 56 15.16 -26.74 13.05
CA VAL A 56 14.60 -26.66 11.68
C VAL A 56 13.08 -26.50 11.74
N ARG A 57 12.40 -27.27 12.61
CA ARG A 57 10.95 -27.17 12.81
C ARG A 57 10.51 -25.79 13.29
N TRP A 58 11.17 -25.26 14.32
CA TRP A 58 10.83 -23.92 14.84
C TRP A 58 11.18 -22.82 13.84
N GLY A 59 12.32 -22.91 13.15
CA GLY A 59 12.69 -21.98 12.08
C GLY A 59 11.67 -21.98 10.94
N ALA A 60 11.18 -23.15 10.54
CA ALA A 60 10.12 -23.26 9.53
C ALA A 60 8.80 -22.62 9.99
N ILE A 61 8.35 -22.92 11.21
CA ILE A 61 7.12 -22.34 11.78
C ILE A 61 7.23 -20.81 11.86
N LEU A 62 8.36 -20.29 12.35
CA LEU A 62 8.59 -18.85 12.45
C LEU A 62 8.66 -18.20 11.06
N SER A 63 9.35 -18.81 10.09
CA SER A 63 9.42 -18.30 8.73
C SER A 63 8.02 -18.19 8.09
N VAL A 64 7.19 -19.23 8.22
CA VAL A 64 5.81 -19.21 7.74
C VAL A 64 4.98 -18.16 8.46
N GLY A 65 5.08 -18.09 9.80
CA GLY A 65 4.35 -17.10 10.60
C GLY A 65 4.68 -15.65 10.20
N PHE A 66 5.98 -15.36 9.99
CA PHE A 66 6.43 -14.07 9.50
C PHE A 66 5.96 -13.79 8.07
N THR A 67 5.95 -14.80 7.21
CA THR A 67 5.47 -14.64 5.83
C THR A 67 4.00 -14.31 5.80
N VAL A 68 3.17 -15.04 6.57
CA VAL A 68 1.72 -14.82 6.65
C VAL A 68 1.42 -13.41 7.17
N ALA A 69 2.09 -12.97 8.22
CA ALA A 69 1.97 -11.59 8.71
C ALA A 69 2.39 -10.57 7.63
N GLY A 70 3.47 -10.84 6.90
CA GLY A 70 3.92 -10.04 5.77
C GLY A 70 2.87 -9.92 4.66
N VAL A 71 2.23 -11.04 4.28
CA VAL A 71 1.14 -11.11 3.29
C VAL A 71 -0.02 -10.22 3.71
N PHE A 72 -0.49 -10.34 4.96
CA PHE A 72 -1.58 -9.52 5.47
C PHE A 72 -1.23 -8.03 5.43
N LEU A 73 -0.02 -7.65 5.84
CA LEU A 73 0.43 -6.25 5.82
C LEU A 73 0.55 -5.70 4.40
N SER A 74 1.12 -6.47 3.46
CA SER A 74 1.22 -6.08 2.04
C SER A 74 -0.16 -5.94 1.41
N GLY A 75 -1.06 -6.89 1.64
CA GLY A 75 -2.44 -6.84 1.17
C GLY A 75 -3.18 -5.64 1.76
N TRP A 76 -2.95 -5.32 3.03
CA TRP A 76 -3.51 -4.15 3.66
C TRP A 76 -3.06 -2.86 2.97
N VAL A 77 -1.78 -2.74 2.57
CA VAL A 77 -1.27 -1.56 1.83
C VAL A 77 -2.02 -1.36 0.51
N VAL A 78 -2.19 -2.44 -0.27
CA VAL A 78 -2.83 -2.40 -1.60
C VAL A 78 -4.33 -2.16 -1.51
N TYR A 79 -4.97 -2.54 -0.41
CA TYR A 79 -6.41 -2.32 -0.21
C TYR A 79 -6.79 -0.83 -0.41
N PRO A 80 -7.83 -0.52 -1.21
CA PRO A 80 -8.22 0.85 -1.47
C PRO A 80 -8.73 1.52 -0.19
N ARG A 81 -8.15 2.67 0.17
CA ARG A 81 -8.50 3.44 1.37
C ARG A 81 -8.72 4.90 1.03
N THR A 82 -9.55 5.16 0.04
CA THR A 82 -9.87 6.53 -0.36
C THR A 82 -10.88 7.09 0.64
N PRO A 83 -10.56 8.16 1.38
CA PRO A 83 -11.54 8.87 2.17
C PRO A 83 -12.61 9.40 1.21
N LYS A 84 -13.88 9.23 1.56
CA LYS A 84 -14.98 9.87 0.82
C LYS A 84 -15.15 11.28 1.39
N PRO A 85 -14.80 12.35 0.66
CA PRO A 85 -15.14 13.70 1.09
C PRO A 85 -16.67 13.86 1.09
N GLU A 86 -17.21 14.57 2.08
CA GLU A 86 -18.67 14.78 2.24
C GLU A 86 -19.28 15.47 1.02
N THR A 87 -18.52 16.35 0.37
CA THR A 87 -18.87 17.02 -0.88
C THR A 87 -17.57 17.29 -1.64
N GLY A 88 -17.59 17.18 -2.97
CA GLY A 88 -16.42 17.53 -3.78
C GLY A 88 -16.63 17.28 -5.27
N LEU A 89 -16.05 18.13 -6.10
CA LEU A 89 -16.11 18.11 -7.55
C LEU A 89 -14.97 17.30 -8.19
N ILE A 90 -13.99 16.86 -7.40
CA ILE A 90 -12.85 16.04 -7.86
C ILE A 90 -13.09 14.54 -7.61
N PHE A 91 -13.69 14.18 -6.47
CA PHE A 91 -13.89 12.79 -6.12
C PHE A 91 -14.95 12.14 -7.01
N TRP A 92 -14.56 11.11 -7.76
CA TRP A 92 -15.39 10.52 -8.81
C TRP A 92 -16.74 9.99 -8.31
N GLU A 93 -16.85 9.49 -7.06
CA GLU A 93 -18.14 9.04 -6.53
C GLU A 93 -19.11 10.21 -6.35
N ASN A 94 -18.61 11.39 -5.97
CA ASN A 94 -19.44 12.59 -5.84
C ASN A 94 -19.85 13.14 -7.22
N ILE A 95 -18.98 13.00 -8.24
CA ILE A 95 -19.29 13.40 -9.62
C ILE A 95 -20.44 12.57 -10.21
N ILE A 96 -20.52 11.27 -9.88
CA ILE A 96 -21.60 10.41 -10.39
C ILE A 96 -22.89 10.48 -9.57
N GLU A 97 -22.90 11.21 -8.45
CA GLU A 97 -24.10 11.50 -7.67
C GLU A 97 -24.98 12.59 -8.30
N TYR A 98 -24.45 13.37 -9.26
CA TYR A 98 -25.25 14.34 -10.03
C TYR A 98 -26.18 13.63 -11.02
N ASP A 99 -27.40 14.16 -11.20
CA ASP A 99 -28.43 13.55 -12.04
C ASP A 99 -28.11 13.67 -13.54
N SER A 100 -27.28 14.66 -13.92
CA SER A 100 -26.89 14.90 -15.31
C SER A 100 -25.51 15.54 -15.46
N LYS A 101 -24.93 15.41 -16.67
CA LYS A 101 -23.67 16.09 -17.02
C LYS A 101 -23.83 17.61 -17.02
N GLU A 102 -25.01 18.09 -17.36
CA GLU A 102 -25.37 19.50 -17.39
C GLU A 102 -25.35 20.10 -15.98
N GLU A 103 -25.93 19.38 -15.01
CA GLU A 103 -25.94 19.78 -13.61
C GLU A 103 -24.52 19.89 -13.03
N PHE A 104 -23.68 18.86 -13.22
CA PHE A 104 -22.28 18.90 -12.78
C PHE A 104 -21.51 20.08 -13.41
N ARG A 105 -21.69 20.31 -14.71
CA ARG A 105 -21.05 21.43 -15.41
C ARG A 105 -21.51 22.77 -14.86
N ASP A 106 -22.79 22.90 -14.56
CA ASP A 106 -23.35 24.17 -14.11
C ASP A 106 -22.97 24.44 -12.63
N GLU A 107 -22.81 23.40 -11.81
CA GLU A 107 -22.21 23.50 -10.47
C GLU A 107 -20.72 23.89 -10.56
N PHE A 108 -19.95 23.25 -11.44
CA PHE A 108 -18.53 23.57 -11.64
C PHE A 108 -18.32 25.02 -12.09
N LYS A 109 -19.22 25.57 -12.92
CA LYS A 109 -19.17 26.98 -13.34
C LYS A 109 -19.55 27.98 -12.25
N GLN A 110 -20.28 27.53 -11.23
CA GLN A 110 -20.72 28.34 -10.10
C GLN A 110 -19.72 28.36 -8.94
N LEU A 111 -18.60 27.62 -9.06
CA LEU A 111 -17.50 27.68 -8.10
C LEU A 111 -17.02 29.13 -7.91
N GLU A 112 -17.10 29.60 -6.67
CA GLU A 112 -16.48 30.86 -6.27
C GLU A 112 -14.96 30.77 -6.41
N ASP A 113 -14.34 31.90 -6.73
CA ASP A 113 -12.89 32.02 -6.84
C ASP A 113 -12.25 31.62 -5.50
N GLY A 114 -11.35 30.63 -5.53
CA GLY A 114 -10.70 30.05 -4.34
C GLY A 114 -11.39 28.83 -3.70
N ARG A 115 -12.66 28.51 -4.00
CA ARG A 115 -13.31 27.29 -3.45
C ARG A 115 -12.67 26.01 -4.00
N ALA A 116 -12.32 26.00 -5.28
CA ALA A 116 -11.59 24.89 -5.91
C ALA A 116 -10.19 24.69 -5.28
N GLN A 117 -9.52 25.77 -4.89
CA GLN A 117 -8.21 25.71 -4.24
C GLN A 117 -8.32 25.10 -2.84
N THR A 118 -9.33 25.51 -2.07
CA THR A 118 -9.61 24.94 -0.74
C THR A 118 -9.88 23.45 -0.82
N GLU A 119 -10.72 23.03 -1.78
CA GLU A 119 -11.04 21.61 -1.97
C GLU A 119 -9.80 20.76 -2.31
N LEU A 120 -8.93 21.26 -3.20
CA LEU A 120 -7.65 20.60 -3.51
C LEU A 120 -6.70 20.52 -2.30
N ILE A 121 -6.71 21.52 -1.41
CA ILE A 121 -5.88 21.51 -0.19
C ILE A 121 -6.39 20.45 0.78
N GLU A 122 -7.70 20.32 0.95
CA GLU A 122 -8.33 19.28 1.79
C GLU A 122 -8.02 17.89 1.23
N GLU A 123 -8.19 17.70 -0.09
CA GLU A 123 -7.84 16.43 -0.75
C GLU A 123 -6.35 16.09 -0.58
N ASN A 124 -5.45 17.07 -0.70
CA ASN A 124 -4.03 16.87 -0.45
C ASN A 124 -3.74 16.39 0.97
N TYR A 125 -4.46 16.91 1.96
CA TYR A 125 -4.31 16.45 3.35
C TYR A 125 -4.77 15.00 3.53
N ASP A 126 -5.90 14.65 2.91
CA ASP A 126 -6.44 13.29 2.92
C ASP A 126 -5.51 12.29 2.22
N LEU A 127 -5.01 12.64 1.03
CA LEU A 127 -4.04 11.84 0.29
C LEU A 127 -2.73 11.68 1.08
N ALA A 128 -2.25 12.72 1.77
CA ALA A 128 -1.08 12.63 2.62
C ALA A 128 -1.30 11.66 3.80
N THR A 129 -2.49 11.66 4.39
CA THR A 129 -2.87 10.73 5.46
C THR A 129 -2.89 9.28 4.96
N VAL A 130 -3.48 9.05 3.78
CA VAL A 130 -3.48 7.73 3.12
C VAL A 130 -2.07 7.26 2.81
N ALA A 131 -1.25 8.13 2.20
CA ALA A 131 0.14 7.82 1.87
C ALA A 131 0.94 7.47 3.14
N SER A 132 0.84 8.27 4.19
CA SER A 132 1.51 8.02 5.47
C SER A 132 1.14 6.65 6.05
N SER A 133 -0.15 6.32 6.04
CA SER A 133 -0.65 5.02 6.50
C SER A 133 -0.10 3.86 5.65
N LYS A 134 -0.18 3.95 4.31
CA LYS A 134 0.36 2.94 3.38
C LYS A 134 1.85 2.71 3.61
N TYR A 135 2.65 3.77 3.73
CA TYR A 135 4.09 3.64 4.02
C TYR A 135 4.37 3.07 5.41
N CYS A 136 3.52 3.31 6.41
CA CYS A 136 3.64 2.68 7.72
C CYS A 136 3.52 1.15 7.62
N PHE A 137 2.46 0.66 6.98
CA PHE A 137 2.23 -0.77 6.80
C PHE A 137 3.27 -1.40 5.86
N LEU A 138 3.72 -0.69 4.82
CA LEU A 138 4.79 -1.14 3.93
C LEU A 138 6.10 -1.37 4.68
N ARG A 139 6.48 -0.46 5.59
CA ARG A 139 7.68 -0.62 6.44
C ARG A 139 7.56 -1.84 7.35
N TRP A 140 6.37 -2.11 7.89
CA TRP A 140 6.14 -3.31 8.68
C TRP A 140 6.23 -4.57 7.82
N SER A 141 5.60 -4.61 6.65
CA SER A 141 5.68 -5.75 5.73
C SER A 141 7.14 -6.07 5.36
N LEU A 142 7.97 -5.05 5.12
CA LEU A 142 9.40 -5.23 4.85
C LEU A 142 10.14 -5.88 6.04
N ARG A 143 9.86 -5.46 7.28
CA ARG A 143 10.45 -6.08 8.47
C ARG A 143 10.03 -7.54 8.62
N PHE A 144 8.77 -7.87 8.35
CA PHE A 144 8.28 -9.25 8.38
C PHE A 144 8.89 -10.11 7.26
N THR A 145 9.10 -9.52 6.09
CA THR A 145 9.82 -10.17 4.98
C THR A 145 11.27 -10.46 5.35
N ALA A 146 11.96 -9.50 5.99
CA ALA A 146 13.31 -9.73 6.49
C ALA A 146 13.37 -10.87 7.52
N GLY A 147 12.41 -10.90 8.46
CA GLY A 147 12.29 -12.00 9.43
C GLY A 147 12.05 -13.36 8.76
N THR A 148 11.21 -13.41 7.73
CA THR A 148 10.97 -14.60 6.92
C THR A 148 12.28 -15.18 6.38
N VAL A 149 13.10 -14.33 5.74
CA VAL A 149 14.39 -14.72 5.16
C VAL A 149 15.35 -15.22 6.24
N VAL A 150 15.47 -14.50 7.36
CA VAL A 150 16.36 -14.90 8.47
C VAL A 150 16.01 -16.29 9.00
N PHE A 151 14.74 -16.55 9.31
CA PHE A 151 14.33 -17.85 9.84
C PHE A 151 14.39 -18.96 8.79
N ALA A 152 14.08 -18.66 7.52
CA ALA A 152 14.23 -19.62 6.43
C ALA A 152 15.69 -20.04 6.23
N VAL A 153 16.61 -19.08 6.24
CA VAL A 153 18.05 -19.35 6.09
C VAL A 153 18.59 -20.14 7.28
N ILE A 154 18.23 -19.77 8.51
CA ILE A 154 18.65 -20.54 9.71
C ILE A 154 18.16 -21.97 9.62
N ALA A 155 16.88 -22.19 9.28
CA ALA A 155 16.32 -23.53 9.13
C ALA A 155 17.03 -24.32 8.03
N GLY A 156 17.23 -23.72 6.86
CA GLY A 156 17.89 -24.37 5.72
C GLY A 156 19.35 -24.71 5.98
N VAL A 157 20.11 -23.80 6.62
CA VAL A 157 21.51 -24.05 6.98
C VAL A 157 21.61 -25.19 7.99
N VAL A 158 20.81 -25.16 9.06
CA VAL A 158 20.83 -26.24 10.06
C VAL A 158 20.42 -27.57 9.41
N PHE A 159 19.44 -27.57 8.52
CA PHE A 159 19.04 -28.77 7.79
C PHE A 159 20.16 -29.36 6.90
N LEU A 160 21.08 -28.54 6.37
CA LEU A 160 22.21 -29.04 5.58
C LEU A 160 23.35 -29.65 6.41
N PHE A 161 23.42 -29.31 7.70
CA PHE A 161 24.50 -29.74 8.60
C PHE A 161 24.10 -30.91 9.51
N PHE A 162 22.83 -31.31 9.52
CA PHE A 162 22.29 -32.43 10.31
C PHE A 162 21.56 -33.41 9.40
#